data_AF-A0A0F9S4G5-F1
#
_entry.id   AF-A0A0F9S4G5-F1
#
_cell.length_a   1.000
_cell.length_b   1.000
_cell.length_c   1.000
_cell.angle_alpha   90.00
_cell.angle_beta   90.00
_cell.angle_gamma   90.00
#
_symmetry.space_group_name_H-M   'P 1'
#
loop_
_entity.id
_entity.type
_entity.pdbx_description
1 polymer ?
#
loop_
_entity_poly.entity_id
_entity_poly.type
_entity_poly.pdbx_seq_one_letter_code
_entity_poly.pdbx_strand_id
1 'polypeptide(L)'
;MPLSGEIQELLNTIRFYVDDPALAARYTDARLVPLLKSSFRAILRDIMLVSSQPPIGRYSFTTVADQAVYPLPLYSELLQIAQISDITGLVNWDVRPQSFWNPLGPGYLLEGTRQIRFVPTPRTGGDTVTMSFVPSGDGEFFRGEIRAEFCTTTTIRLASNAFGALSTDPLAFVGHFINVFEATGDFWPAEVRQITAWDIPTRTVTVAPAFTTDPTGLQGGALLQMEITPDLLRPHKQLLALHVAKFITGMEKRGRGFASLNRLYNDEKRAIMLIAANAEGRAGQHWAADTRDNSDYWFGT
;
A
#
# COMPACT_ATOMS: atom_id res chain seq x y z
N MET A 1 14.77 -2.84 21.45
CA MET A 1 13.59 -1.94 21.36
C MET A 1 12.43 -2.81 20.92
N PRO A 2 11.27 -2.85 21.61
CA PRO A 2 10.14 -3.63 21.14
C PRO A 2 9.76 -3.11 19.75
N LEU A 3 9.61 -4.00 18.77
CA LEU A 3 9.21 -3.65 17.41
C LEU A 3 7.78 -3.10 17.48
N SER A 4 7.63 -1.78 17.43
CA SER A 4 6.31 -1.16 17.34
C SER A 4 5.82 -1.20 15.90
N GLY A 5 4.57 -1.59 15.69
CA GLY A 5 3.94 -1.54 14.38
C GLY A 5 4.01 -0.16 13.72
N GLU A 6 3.94 -0.15 12.39
CA GLU A 6 3.99 1.05 11.55
C GLU A 6 2.88 2.06 11.86
N ILE A 7 1.65 1.58 12.08
CA ILE A 7 0.51 2.46 12.41
C ILE A 7 0.68 2.98 13.83
N GLN A 8 1.12 2.14 14.78
CA GLN A 8 1.37 2.60 16.14
C GLN A 8 2.45 3.68 16.20
N GLU A 9 3.54 3.50 15.47
CA GLU A 9 4.61 4.50 15.34
C GLU A 9 4.07 5.82 14.76
N LEU A 10 3.23 5.73 13.74
CA LEU A 10 2.57 6.88 13.13
C LEU A 10 1.65 7.62 14.11
N LEU A 11 0.84 6.88 14.88
CA LEU A 11 -0.05 7.44 15.91
C LEU A 11 0.75 8.12 17.04
N ASN A 12 1.84 7.50 17.48
CA ASN A 12 2.74 8.07 18.48
C ASN A 12 3.41 9.35 17.97
N THR A 13 3.83 9.36 16.70
CA THR A 13 4.41 10.55 16.05
C THR A 13 3.40 11.70 15.95
N ILE A 14 2.13 11.40 15.64
CA ILE A 14 1.06 12.41 15.65
C ILE A 14 0.88 13.00 17.05
N ARG A 15 0.83 12.16 18.09
CA ARG A 15 0.71 12.61 19.48
C ARG A 15 1.89 13.47 19.91
N PHE A 16 3.09 13.09 19.49
CA PHE A 16 4.30 13.88 19.70
C PHE A 16 4.17 15.29 19.10
N TYR A 17 3.75 15.41 17.84
CA TYR A 17 3.57 16.73 17.20
C TYR A 17 2.43 17.58 17.77
N VAL A 18 1.45 16.94 18.41
CA VAL A 18 0.31 17.62 19.05
C VAL A 18 0.62 18.00 20.52
N ASP A 19 1.82 17.68 21.00
CA ASP A 19 2.30 17.89 22.38
C ASP A 19 1.40 17.22 23.44
N ASP A 20 0.93 16.00 23.17
CA ASP A 20 0.08 15.23 24.07
C ASP A 20 0.86 14.03 24.66
N PRO A 21 1.42 14.14 25.89
CA PRO A 21 2.16 13.04 26.50
C PRO A 21 1.22 11.87 26.81
N ALA A 22 1.69 10.65 26.49
CA ALA A 22 0.89 9.41 26.45
C ALA A 22 0.11 9.05 27.74
N LEU A 23 0.41 9.68 28.89
CA LEU A 23 -0.24 9.39 30.18
C LEU A 23 -1.73 9.77 30.21
N ALA A 24 -2.18 10.74 29.38
CA ALA A 24 -3.59 11.11 29.27
C ALA A 24 -3.92 11.68 27.88
N ALA A 25 -3.72 10.86 26.84
CA ALA A 25 -3.94 11.29 25.46
C ALA A 25 -5.39 11.76 25.23
N ARG A 26 -5.55 13.04 24.89
CA ARG A 26 -6.80 13.69 24.49
C ARG A 26 -7.43 13.03 23.27
N TYR A 27 -6.59 12.46 22.39
CA TYR A 27 -7.00 11.82 21.15
C TYR A 27 -6.78 10.30 21.21
N THR A 28 -7.89 9.58 21.19
CA THR A 28 -7.92 8.12 21.12
C THR A 28 -7.55 7.63 19.72
N ASP A 29 -7.00 6.41 19.61
CA ASP A 29 -6.62 5.81 18.33
C ASP A 29 -7.84 5.71 17.38
N ALA A 30 -9.01 5.37 17.94
CA ALA A 30 -10.28 5.31 17.21
C ALA A 30 -10.66 6.64 16.53
N ARG A 31 -10.22 7.79 17.06
CA ARG A 31 -10.46 9.11 16.46
C ARG A 31 -9.37 9.49 15.45
N LEU A 32 -8.13 9.06 15.68
CA LEU A 32 -7.00 9.37 14.81
C LEU A 32 -7.03 8.55 13.51
N VAL A 33 -7.45 7.28 13.56
CA VAL A 33 -7.47 6.39 12.39
C VAL A 33 -8.34 6.91 11.23
N PRO A 34 -9.58 7.42 11.44
CA PRO A 34 -10.35 8.04 10.37
C PRO A 34 -9.68 9.29 9.77
N LEU A 35 -8.96 10.08 10.59
CA LEU A 35 -8.19 11.24 10.13
C LEU A 35 -6.97 10.84 9.31
N LEU A 36 -6.32 9.73 9.67
CA LEU A 36 -5.25 9.12 8.90
C LEU A 36 -5.74 8.74 7.50
N LYS A 37 -6.88 8.06 7.41
CA LYS A 37 -7.48 7.65 6.14
C LYS A 37 -7.77 8.83 5.22
N SER A 38 -8.46 9.86 5.72
CA SER A 38 -8.77 11.05 4.91
C SER A 38 -7.53 11.84 4.52
N SER A 39 -6.55 11.93 5.42
CA SER A 39 -5.27 12.62 5.17
C SER A 39 -4.40 11.89 4.15
N PHE A 40 -4.37 10.56 4.19
CA PHE A 40 -3.58 9.76 3.25
C PHE A 40 -4.10 9.94 1.82
N ARG A 41 -5.42 9.89 1.63
CA ARG A 41 -6.06 10.19 0.35
C ARG A 41 -5.73 11.61 -0.14
N ALA A 42 -5.81 12.61 0.74
CA ALA A 42 -5.51 13.99 0.39
C ALA A 42 -4.05 14.16 -0.05
N ILE A 43 -3.10 13.57 0.68
CA ILE A 43 -1.67 13.63 0.37
C ILE A 43 -1.35 12.97 -0.97
N LEU A 44 -1.87 11.78 -1.22
CA LEU A 44 -1.61 11.10 -2.49
C LEU A 44 -2.18 11.88 -3.67
N ARG A 45 -3.40 12.43 -3.53
CA ARG A 45 -3.99 13.31 -4.56
C ARG A 45 -3.15 14.55 -4.81
N ASP A 46 -2.68 15.18 -3.74
CA ASP A 46 -1.81 16.35 -3.80
C ASP A 46 -0.50 16.07 -4.54
N ILE A 47 0.11 14.90 -4.28
CA ILE A 47 1.34 14.47 -4.94
C ILE A 47 1.05 14.18 -6.42
N MET A 48 -0.05 13.47 -6.73
CA MET A 48 -0.44 13.16 -8.11
C MET A 48 -0.73 14.42 -8.95
N LEU A 49 -1.29 15.47 -8.36
CA LEU A 49 -1.59 16.71 -9.07
C LEU A 49 -0.35 17.52 -9.43
N VAL A 50 0.72 17.41 -8.63
CA VAL A 50 1.92 18.24 -8.77
C VAL A 50 3.07 17.49 -9.44
N SER A 51 3.20 16.20 -9.16
CA SER A 51 4.28 15.37 -9.68
C SER A 51 4.06 15.03 -11.15
N SER A 52 5.10 15.17 -11.97
CA SER A 52 5.14 14.61 -13.32
C SER A 52 5.21 13.08 -13.33
N GLN A 53 5.58 12.49 -12.19
CA GLN A 53 5.68 11.05 -11.99
C GLN A 53 4.75 10.64 -10.84
N PRO A 54 3.60 10.03 -11.13
CA PRO A 54 2.71 9.59 -10.08
C PRO A 54 3.37 8.48 -9.26
N PRO A 55 3.03 8.35 -7.96
CA PRO A 55 3.48 7.23 -7.16
C PRO A 55 2.88 5.93 -7.72
N ILE A 56 3.72 4.99 -8.13
CA ILE A 56 3.30 3.72 -8.75
C ILE A 56 3.31 2.61 -7.71
N GLY A 57 2.16 1.98 -7.51
CA GLY A 57 2.00 0.74 -6.76
C GLY A 57 2.18 -0.48 -7.66
N ARG A 58 2.63 -1.60 -7.06
CA ARG A 58 2.73 -2.90 -7.73
C ARG A 58 1.93 -3.94 -6.96
N TYR A 59 1.09 -4.68 -7.68
CA TYR A 59 0.29 -5.76 -7.14
C TYR A 59 0.48 -7.01 -7.98
N SER A 60 0.94 -8.09 -7.36
CA SER A 60 1.16 -9.36 -8.04
C SER A 60 0.13 -10.40 -7.60
N PHE A 61 -0.40 -11.13 -8.57
CA PHE A 61 -1.28 -12.27 -8.31
C PHE A 61 -0.97 -13.38 -9.31
N THR A 62 -1.24 -14.63 -8.91
CA THR A 62 -0.99 -15.80 -9.74
C THR A 62 -2.28 -16.20 -10.44
N THR A 63 -2.20 -16.45 -11.75
CA THR A 63 -3.32 -16.97 -12.53
C THR A 63 -3.63 -18.41 -12.13
N VAL A 64 -4.91 -18.76 -12.14
CA VAL A 64 -5.41 -20.10 -11.86
C VAL A 64 -6.08 -20.60 -13.14
N ALA A 65 -5.84 -21.88 -13.48
CA ALA A 65 -6.47 -22.50 -14.62
C ALA A 65 -8.00 -22.39 -14.51
N ASP A 66 -8.65 -22.06 -15.62
CA ASP A 66 -10.11 -21.89 -15.74
C ASP A 66 -10.72 -20.76 -14.88
N GLN A 67 -9.90 -19.94 -14.22
CA GLN A 67 -10.36 -18.74 -13.51
C GLN A 67 -10.21 -17.50 -14.40
N ALA A 68 -11.33 -16.91 -14.80
CA ALA A 68 -11.33 -15.72 -15.66
C ALA A 68 -11.20 -14.41 -14.87
N VAL A 69 -11.74 -14.35 -13.65
CA VAL A 69 -11.92 -13.11 -12.88
C VAL A 69 -10.96 -13.07 -11.68
N TYR A 70 -10.27 -11.94 -11.50
CA TYR A 70 -9.33 -11.73 -10.41
C TYR A 70 -9.63 -10.43 -9.66
N PRO A 71 -9.47 -10.41 -8.33
CA PRO A 71 -9.64 -9.21 -7.53
C PRO A 71 -8.45 -8.26 -7.73
N LEU A 72 -8.74 -6.96 -7.83
CA LEU A 72 -7.74 -5.89 -7.92
C LEU A 72 -7.74 -5.00 -6.67
N PRO A 73 -6.59 -4.40 -6.34
CA PRO A 73 -6.51 -3.37 -5.31
C PRO A 73 -7.31 -2.12 -5.67
N LEU A 74 -7.39 -1.19 -4.72
CA LEU A 74 -7.91 0.15 -4.99
C LEU A 74 -6.90 0.95 -5.81
N TYR A 75 -7.23 1.18 -7.08
CA TYR A 75 -6.45 2.00 -7.99
C TYR A 75 -7.27 3.21 -8.47
N SER A 76 -6.56 4.30 -8.79
CA SER A 76 -7.09 5.43 -9.55
C SER A 76 -6.90 5.22 -11.04
N GLU A 77 -5.74 4.70 -11.43
CA GLU A 77 -5.37 4.48 -12.83
C GLU A 77 -4.57 3.18 -12.95
N LEU A 78 -4.90 2.39 -13.98
CA LEU A 78 -4.18 1.17 -14.32
C LEU A 78 -3.16 1.48 -15.42
N LEU A 79 -1.87 1.24 -15.15
CA LEU A 79 -0.80 1.57 -16.08
C LEU A 79 -0.42 0.38 -16.97
N GLN A 80 -0.22 -0.79 -16.34
CA GLN A 80 0.26 -1.98 -17.06
C GLN A 80 -0.13 -3.27 -16.32
N ILE A 81 -0.34 -4.34 -17.08
CA ILE A 81 -0.51 -5.71 -16.57
C ILE A 81 0.41 -6.61 -17.36
N ALA A 82 1.47 -7.09 -16.72
CA ALA A 82 2.51 -7.85 -17.40
C ALA A 82 3.00 -9.01 -16.54
N GLN A 83 3.45 -10.08 -17.17
CA GLN A 83 4.33 -11.03 -16.51
C GLN A 83 5.73 -10.44 -16.48
N ILE A 84 6.23 -10.20 -15.27
CA ILE A 84 7.60 -9.74 -15.04
C ILE A 84 8.42 -10.96 -14.66
N SER A 85 9.58 -11.16 -15.30
CA SER A 85 10.49 -12.22 -14.93
C SER A 85 11.15 -11.91 -13.59
N ASP A 86 11.07 -12.84 -12.64
CA ASP A 86 11.76 -12.71 -11.35
C ASP A 86 13.29 -12.71 -11.49
N ILE A 87 13.83 -13.25 -12.60
CA ILE A 87 15.28 -13.35 -12.85
C ILE A 87 15.81 -12.05 -13.47
N THR A 88 15.16 -11.55 -14.51
CA THR A 88 15.65 -10.38 -15.26
C THR A 88 15.03 -9.06 -14.82
N GLY A 89 13.89 -9.10 -14.14
CA GLY A 89 13.07 -7.93 -13.84
C GLY A 89 12.44 -7.29 -15.07
N LEU A 90 12.54 -7.93 -16.25
CA LEU A 90 11.99 -7.44 -17.51
C LEU A 90 10.60 -8.02 -17.76
N VAL A 91 9.82 -7.32 -18.59
CA VAL A 91 8.52 -7.78 -19.05
C VAL A 91 8.72 -8.94 -20.03
N ASN A 92 8.23 -10.12 -19.67
CA ASN A 92 8.18 -11.28 -20.58
C ASN A 92 7.08 -11.08 -21.61
N TRP A 93 5.88 -10.75 -21.14
CA TRP A 93 4.73 -10.40 -21.97
C TRP A 93 3.81 -9.43 -21.23
N ASP A 94 3.08 -8.65 -22.02
CA ASP A 94 2.17 -7.60 -21.57
C ASP A 94 0.75 -7.94 -22.06
N VAL A 95 -0.25 -7.79 -21.20
CA VAL A 95 -1.66 -7.96 -21.57
C VAL A 95 -2.24 -6.60 -21.84
N ARG A 96 -2.77 -6.42 -23.05
CA ARG A 96 -3.44 -5.18 -23.42
C ARG A 96 -4.92 -5.24 -23.05
N PRO A 97 -5.54 -4.11 -22.67
CA PRO A 97 -6.98 -4.07 -22.47
C PRO A 97 -7.68 -4.41 -23.78
N GLN A 98 -8.80 -5.11 -23.67
CA GLN A 98 -9.66 -5.33 -24.81
C GLN A 98 -10.23 -3.97 -25.24
N SER A 99 -9.94 -3.57 -26.48
CA SER A 99 -10.43 -2.31 -27.02
C SER A 99 -11.87 -2.46 -27.51
N PHE A 100 -12.61 -1.35 -27.50
CA PHE A 100 -13.94 -1.29 -28.13
C PHE A 100 -13.92 -1.75 -29.60
N TRP A 101 -12.79 -1.57 -30.28
CA TRP A 101 -12.60 -1.94 -31.68
C TRP A 101 -12.27 -3.42 -31.90
N ASN A 102 -11.97 -4.17 -30.83
CA ASN A 102 -11.71 -5.60 -30.89
C ASN A 102 -12.39 -6.35 -29.73
N PRO A 103 -13.74 -6.40 -29.71
CA PRO A 103 -14.52 -6.96 -28.60
C PRO A 103 -14.41 -8.48 -28.47
N LEU A 104 -13.84 -9.16 -29.47
CA LEU A 104 -13.55 -10.61 -29.44
C LEU A 104 -12.04 -10.90 -29.31
N GLY A 105 -11.22 -9.85 -29.23
CA GLY A 105 -9.78 -9.97 -29.15
C GLY A 105 -9.31 -10.46 -27.79
N PRO A 106 -8.11 -11.08 -27.74
CA PRO A 106 -7.48 -11.42 -26.47
C PRO A 106 -7.07 -10.15 -25.70
N GLY A 107 -7.06 -10.23 -24.38
CA GLY A 107 -6.71 -9.13 -23.50
C GLY A 107 -7.35 -9.26 -22.12
N TYR A 108 -7.63 -8.12 -21.51
CA TYR A 108 -8.41 -8.05 -20.28
C TYR A 108 -9.54 -7.03 -20.37
N LEU A 109 -10.58 -7.26 -19.58
CA LEU A 109 -11.68 -6.35 -19.34
C LEU A 109 -11.68 -5.97 -17.86
N LEU A 110 -12.00 -4.71 -17.56
CA LEU A 110 -12.24 -4.27 -16.20
C LEU A 110 -13.73 -4.46 -15.88
N GLU A 111 -14.01 -5.29 -14.88
CA GLU A 111 -15.36 -5.51 -14.38
C GLU A 111 -15.57 -4.66 -13.13
N GLY A 112 -16.32 -3.56 -13.29
CA GLY A 112 -16.41 -2.54 -12.27
C GLY A 112 -15.06 -1.85 -12.02
N THR A 113 -14.81 -1.44 -10.77
CA THR A 113 -13.60 -0.69 -10.39
C THR A 113 -12.52 -1.56 -9.75
N ARG A 114 -12.80 -2.84 -9.48
CA ARG A 114 -11.94 -3.67 -8.60
C ARG A 114 -11.80 -5.13 -9.05
N GLN A 115 -12.20 -5.46 -10.27
CA GLN A 115 -12.04 -6.80 -10.82
C GLN A 115 -11.53 -6.73 -12.25
N ILE A 116 -10.72 -7.71 -12.61
CA ILE A 116 -10.23 -7.90 -13.97
C ILE A 116 -10.69 -9.26 -14.48
N ARG A 117 -11.18 -9.28 -15.72
CA ARG A 117 -11.47 -10.51 -16.45
C ARG A 117 -10.46 -10.70 -17.57
N PHE A 118 -9.77 -11.82 -17.59
CA PHE A 118 -8.95 -12.21 -18.74
C PHE A 118 -9.80 -12.91 -19.82
N VAL A 119 -9.53 -12.55 -21.07
CA VAL A 119 -10.16 -13.13 -22.26
C VAL A 119 -9.05 -13.46 -23.26
N PRO A 120 -8.86 -14.72 -23.71
CA PRO A 120 -9.52 -15.92 -23.21
C PRO A 120 -9.16 -16.21 -21.74
N THR A 121 -9.98 -17.02 -21.07
CA THR A 121 -9.68 -17.53 -19.73
C THR A 121 -8.31 -18.25 -19.74
N PRO A 122 -7.44 -18.01 -18.75
CA PRO A 122 -6.19 -18.74 -18.61
C PRO A 122 -6.44 -20.25 -18.61
N ARG A 123 -5.87 -20.95 -19.60
CA ARG A 123 -5.94 -22.43 -19.69
C ARG A 123 -4.95 -23.10 -18.75
N THR A 124 -3.85 -22.40 -18.48
CA THR A 124 -2.80 -22.81 -17.56
C THR A 124 -2.79 -21.82 -16.40
N GLY A 125 -2.62 -22.34 -15.19
CA GLY A 125 -2.35 -21.52 -14.01
C GLY A 125 -0.86 -21.50 -13.68
N GLY A 126 -0.49 -20.72 -12.68
CA GLY A 126 0.87 -20.63 -12.16
C GLY A 126 1.68 -19.43 -12.66
N ASP A 127 1.16 -18.68 -13.64
CA ASP A 127 1.82 -17.45 -14.07
C ASP A 127 1.55 -16.33 -13.07
N THR A 128 2.61 -15.78 -12.48
CA THR A 128 2.50 -14.55 -11.69
C THR A 128 2.45 -13.35 -12.61
N VAL A 129 1.35 -12.61 -12.53
CA VAL A 129 1.12 -11.38 -13.29
C VAL A 129 1.22 -10.21 -12.32
N THR A 130 1.97 -9.19 -12.73
CA THR A 130 2.14 -7.95 -11.97
C THR A 130 1.36 -6.83 -12.62
N MET A 131 0.51 -6.21 -11.82
CA MET A 131 -0.20 -4.99 -12.12
C MET A 131 0.59 -3.79 -11.60
N SER A 132 0.92 -2.85 -12.49
CA SER A 132 1.41 -1.53 -12.13
C SER A 132 0.27 -0.53 -12.22
N PHE A 133 0.04 0.23 -11.15
CA PHE A 133 -1.11 1.12 -11.03
C PHE A 133 -0.78 2.34 -10.18
N VAL A 134 -1.61 3.38 -10.30
CA VAL A 134 -1.58 4.52 -9.40
C VAL A 134 -2.63 4.30 -8.31
N PRO A 135 -2.27 4.25 -7.01
CA PRO A 135 -3.23 3.97 -5.94
C PRO A 135 -4.22 5.12 -5.76
N SER A 136 -5.46 4.81 -5.39
CA SER A 136 -6.48 5.85 -5.14
C SER A 136 -6.28 6.62 -3.82
N GLY A 137 -5.51 6.05 -2.90
CA GLY A 137 -5.33 6.54 -1.54
C GLY A 137 -6.49 6.24 -0.58
N ASP A 138 -7.54 5.55 -1.03
CA ASP A 138 -8.67 5.11 -0.18
C ASP A 138 -8.36 3.84 0.62
N GLY A 139 -7.23 3.84 1.31
CA GLY A 139 -6.76 2.70 2.09
C GLY A 139 -7.46 2.51 3.43
N GLU A 140 -7.78 1.28 3.81
CA GLU A 140 -8.08 0.95 5.21
C GLU A 140 -6.80 0.83 6.06
N PHE A 141 -6.92 1.28 7.30
CA PHE A 141 -5.90 1.12 8.35
C PHE A 141 -6.51 0.26 9.45
N PHE A 142 -5.85 -0.83 9.79
CA PHE A 142 -6.35 -1.78 10.78
C PHE A 142 -5.22 -2.33 11.64
N ARG A 143 -5.47 -2.50 12.94
CA ARG A 143 -4.60 -3.25 13.84
C ARG A 143 -5.43 -4.23 14.64
N GLY A 144 -4.91 -5.44 14.78
CA GLY A 144 -5.57 -6.49 15.54
C GLY A 144 -4.59 -7.53 16.01
N GLU A 145 -5.16 -8.59 16.57
CA GLU A 145 -4.41 -9.75 17.05
C GLU A 145 -4.78 -10.96 16.21
N ILE A 146 -3.79 -11.84 16.05
CA ILE A 146 -3.91 -13.08 15.32
C ILE A 146 -3.83 -14.22 16.32
N ARG A 147 -4.65 -15.25 16.09
CA ARG A 147 -4.49 -16.56 16.74
C ARG A 147 -3.69 -17.47 15.83
N ALA A 148 -2.47 -17.80 16.27
CA ALA A 148 -1.52 -18.68 15.57
C ALA A 148 -2.17 -20.00 15.11
N GLU A 149 -3.05 -20.59 15.93
CA GLU A 149 -3.74 -21.87 15.67
C GLU A 149 -4.65 -21.88 14.43
N PHE A 150 -5.02 -20.71 13.89
CA PHE A 150 -5.87 -20.59 12.70
C PHE A 150 -5.16 -19.98 11.49
N CYS A 151 -3.83 -19.88 11.55
CA CYS A 151 -3.03 -19.33 10.47
C CYS A 151 -2.30 -20.43 9.71
N THR A 152 -1.82 -20.09 8.53
CA THR A 152 -0.87 -20.88 7.76
C THR A 152 0.18 -19.92 7.20
N THR A 153 1.12 -20.42 6.43
CA THR A 153 2.10 -19.58 5.72
C THR A 153 1.46 -18.66 4.67
N THR A 154 0.24 -18.94 4.20
CA THR A 154 -0.46 -18.13 3.18
C THR A 154 -1.74 -17.49 3.68
N THR A 155 -2.26 -17.91 4.83
CA THR A 155 -3.54 -17.43 5.37
C THR A 155 -3.40 -16.97 6.81
N ILE A 156 -4.00 -15.82 7.13
CA ILE A 156 -4.03 -15.27 8.48
C ILE A 156 -5.48 -15.02 8.87
N ARG A 157 -5.89 -15.56 10.02
CA ARG A 157 -7.21 -15.33 10.58
C ARG A 157 -7.17 -14.29 11.68
N LEU A 158 -7.97 -13.23 11.53
CA LEU A 158 -8.06 -12.16 12.52
C LEU A 158 -8.86 -12.64 13.75
N ALA A 159 -8.30 -12.47 14.94
CA ALA A 159 -8.94 -12.88 16.19
C ALA A 159 -9.69 -11.72 16.88
N SER A 160 -9.04 -10.58 17.02
CA SER A 160 -9.58 -9.38 17.67
C SER A 160 -9.18 -8.12 16.91
N ASN A 161 -9.88 -7.02 17.16
CA ASN A 161 -9.56 -5.70 16.64
C ASN A 161 -9.09 -4.79 17.79
N ALA A 162 -7.88 -4.22 17.66
CA ALA A 162 -7.40 -3.18 18.56
C ALA A 162 -7.94 -1.81 18.12
N PHE A 163 -7.78 -1.50 16.82
CA PHE A 163 -8.38 -0.32 16.19
C PHE A 163 -8.55 -0.51 14.68
N GLY A 164 -9.39 0.34 14.09
CA GLY A 164 -9.86 0.19 12.71
C GLY A 164 -11.11 -0.68 12.63
N ALA A 165 -11.96 -0.39 11.64
CA ALA A 165 -13.16 -1.16 11.38
C ALA A 165 -12.85 -2.27 10.37
N LEU A 166 -13.38 -3.48 10.62
CA LEU A 166 -13.38 -4.52 9.59
C LEU A 166 -14.37 -4.11 8.51
N SER A 167 -13.89 -4.02 7.27
CA SER A 167 -14.73 -3.69 6.14
C SER A 167 -15.61 -4.88 5.75
N THR A 168 -16.84 -4.57 5.33
CA THR A 168 -17.79 -5.54 4.77
C THR A 168 -17.63 -5.72 3.27
N ASP A 169 -16.71 -5.00 2.62
CA ASP A 169 -16.38 -5.18 1.21
C ASP A 169 -15.40 -6.35 1.05
N PRO A 170 -15.73 -7.40 0.26
CA PRO A 170 -14.85 -8.56 0.06
C PRO A 170 -13.51 -8.19 -0.57
N LEU A 171 -13.40 -7.01 -1.17
CA LEU A 171 -12.16 -6.54 -1.78
C LEU A 171 -11.39 -5.57 -0.88
N ALA A 172 -11.94 -5.15 0.26
CA ALA A 172 -11.42 -4.01 1.06
C ALA A 172 -9.91 -3.99 1.29
N PHE A 173 -9.31 -5.14 1.59
CA PHE A 173 -7.89 -5.27 1.92
C PHE A 173 -7.02 -5.78 0.77
N VAL A 174 -7.59 -6.06 -0.41
CA VAL A 174 -6.81 -6.57 -1.55
C VAL A 174 -5.77 -5.53 -1.98
N GLY A 175 -4.52 -5.97 -2.03
CA GLY A 175 -3.30 -5.21 -2.32
C GLY A 175 -2.78 -4.31 -1.20
N HIS A 176 -3.42 -4.29 -0.03
CA HIS A 176 -2.82 -3.77 1.19
C HIS A 176 -1.66 -4.66 1.65
N PHE A 177 -0.84 -4.14 2.55
CA PHE A 177 0.21 -4.90 3.21
C PHE A 177 -0.19 -5.26 4.62
N ILE A 178 -0.05 -6.53 4.96
CA ILE A 178 -0.11 -7.00 6.35
C ILE A 178 1.32 -7.09 6.89
N ASN A 179 1.53 -6.47 8.04
CA ASN A 179 2.75 -6.58 8.83
C ASN A 179 2.43 -7.41 10.07
N VAL A 180 3.10 -8.54 10.25
CA VAL A 180 2.95 -9.41 11.42
C VAL A 180 4.19 -9.30 12.28
N PHE A 181 3.99 -9.03 13.56
CA PHE A 181 5.06 -8.88 14.53
C PHE A 181 4.64 -9.39 15.90
N GLU A 182 5.64 -9.68 16.71
CA GLU A 182 5.47 -10.33 17.99
C GLU A 182 4.86 -9.41 19.05
N ALA A 183 4.02 -9.96 19.93
CA ALA A 183 3.54 -9.24 21.11
C ALA A 183 4.51 -9.40 22.32
N THR A 184 5.06 -10.59 22.56
CA THR A 184 5.82 -10.92 23.79
C THR A 184 6.69 -12.18 23.70
N GLY A 185 8.00 -12.03 23.96
CA GLY A 185 8.93 -13.05 24.47
C GLY A 185 9.64 -14.03 23.51
N ASP A 186 9.00 -14.48 22.43
CA ASP A 186 9.51 -15.52 21.52
C ASP A 186 9.78 -14.94 20.12
N PHE A 187 11.07 -14.70 19.82
CA PHE A 187 11.56 -14.04 18.60
C PHE A 187 10.78 -14.45 17.34
N TRP A 188 9.85 -13.60 16.92
CA TRP A 188 9.21 -13.69 15.60
C TRP A 188 9.78 -12.60 14.67
N PRO A 189 10.35 -12.95 13.51
CA PRO A 189 10.83 -11.95 12.57
C PRO A 189 9.64 -11.13 12.05
N ALA A 190 9.73 -9.80 12.10
CA ALA A 190 8.70 -8.95 11.51
C ALA A 190 8.64 -9.19 10.00
N GLU A 191 7.50 -9.69 9.52
CA GLU A 191 7.30 -10.05 8.13
C GLU A 191 6.16 -9.23 7.53
N VAL A 192 6.43 -8.59 6.40
CA VAL A 192 5.45 -7.82 5.63
C VAL A 192 5.09 -8.60 4.38
N ARG A 193 3.79 -8.76 4.10
CA ARG A 193 3.26 -9.46 2.92
C ARG A 193 2.11 -8.71 2.28
N GLN A 194 1.95 -8.87 0.98
CA GLN A 194 0.83 -8.27 0.25
C GLN A 194 -0.40 -9.17 0.36
N ILE A 195 -1.57 -8.56 0.60
CA ILE A 195 -2.84 -9.25 0.70
C ILE A 195 -3.40 -9.48 -0.70
N THR A 196 -3.74 -10.72 -1.04
CA THR A 196 -4.30 -11.10 -2.33
C THR A 196 -5.80 -11.41 -2.28
N ALA A 197 -6.31 -11.81 -1.11
CA ALA A 197 -7.74 -12.06 -0.91
C ALA A 197 -8.18 -11.77 0.53
N TRP A 198 -9.47 -11.42 0.69
CA TRP A 198 -10.11 -11.19 1.97
C TRP A 198 -11.44 -11.96 2.04
N ASP A 199 -11.56 -12.84 3.03
CA ASP A 199 -12.76 -13.64 3.29
C ASP A 199 -13.51 -13.12 4.52
N ILE A 200 -14.67 -12.49 4.28
CA ILE A 200 -15.46 -11.81 5.30
C ILE A 200 -16.00 -12.75 6.39
N PRO A 201 -16.65 -13.90 6.05
CA PRO A 201 -17.29 -14.76 7.05
C PRO A 201 -16.29 -15.37 8.03
N THR A 202 -15.11 -15.78 7.52
CA THR A 202 -14.07 -16.39 8.37
C THR A 202 -13.11 -15.36 8.97
N ARG A 203 -13.13 -14.12 8.45
CA ARG A 203 -12.16 -13.05 8.74
C ARG A 203 -10.73 -13.47 8.41
N THR A 204 -10.54 -14.02 7.23
CA THR A 204 -9.26 -14.57 6.79
C THR A 204 -8.67 -13.74 5.66
N VAL A 205 -7.42 -13.35 5.83
CA VAL A 205 -6.59 -12.69 4.82
C VAL A 205 -5.74 -13.76 4.15
N THR A 206 -5.68 -13.75 2.82
CA THR A 206 -4.70 -14.54 2.06
C THR A 206 -3.58 -13.62 1.58
N VAL A 207 -2.33 -14.08 1.66
CA VAL A 207 -1.16 -13.28 1.33
C VAL A 207 -0.30 -13.90 0.22
N ALA A 208 0.46 -13.06 -0.46
CA ALA A 208 1.56 -13.45 -1.33
C ALA A 208 2.74 -12.45 -1.19
N PRO A 209 4.00 -12.91 -1.24
CA PRO A 209 4.43 -14.31 -1.13
C PRO A 209 4.05 -14.93 0.23
N ALA A 210 4.23 -16.24 0.40
CA ALA A 210 4.00 -16.89 1.68
C ALA A 210 4.93 -16.31 2.77
N PHE A 211 4.50 -16.35 4.03
CA PHE A 211 5.37 -16.11 5.17
C PHE A 211 6.49 -17.16 5.21
N THR A 212 7.69 -16.72 5.54
CA THR A 212 8.86 -17.61 5.66
C THR A 212 8.78 -18.44 6.93
N THR A 213 8.21 -17.86 7.99
CA THR A 213 8.01 -18.52 9.26
C THR A 213 6.57 -19.02 9.35
N ASP A 214 6.37 -20.28 9.75
CA ASP A 214 5.02 -20.85 9.92
C ASP A 214 4.40 -20.36 11.24
N PRO A 215 3.30 -19.58 11.19
CA PRO A 215 2.69 -19.04 12.39
C PRO A 215 2.06 -20.11 13.28
N THR A 216 1.77 -21.31 12.76
CA THR A 216 1.19 -22.41 13.55
C THR A 216 2.17 -23.00 14.57
N GLY A 217 3.47 -22.84 14.35
CA GLY A 217 4.53 -23.37 15.21
C GLY A 217 4.65 -22.65 16.55
N LEU A 218 4.00 -21.49 16.72
CA LEU A 218 3.94 -20.75 17.97
C LEU A 218 3.03 -21.48 18.96
N GLN A 219 3.61 -22.44 19.69
CA GLN A 219 2.90 -23.20 20.69
C GLN A 219 2.45 -22.31 21.87
N GLY A 220 1.31 -22.63 22.46
CA GLY A 220 0.86 -22.03 23.73
C GLY A 220 -0.15 -20.88 23.64
N GLY A 221 -0.77 -20.64 22.48
CA GLY A 221 -1.81 -19.60 22.34
C GLY A 221 -1.23 -18.18 22.34
N ALA A 222 0.03 -18.04 21.93
CA ALA A 222 0.67 -16.74 21.76
C ALA A 222 -0.14 -15.87 20.79
N LEU A 223 -0.43 -14.65 21.22
CA LEU A 223 -1.09 -13.64 20.39
C LEU A 223 -0.02 -12.92 19.59
N LEU A 224 -0.09 -13.02 18.26
CA LEU A 224 0.69 -12.18 17.38
C LEU A 224 -0.06 -10.88 17.13
N GLN A 225 0.67 -9.78 17.02
CA GLN A 225 0.12 -8.51 16.60
C GLN A 225 0.25 -8.36 15.09
N MET A 226 -0.72 -7.68 14.50
CA MET A 226 -0.67 -7.35 13.10
C MET A 226 -1.21 -5.97 12.81
N GLU A 227 -0.73 -5.42 11.70
CA GLU A 227 -1.25 -4.19 11.13
C GLU A 227 -1.49 -4.38 9.64
N ILE A 228 -2.64 -3.91 9.16
CA ILE A 228 -2.94 -3.81 7.73
C ILE A 228 -2.81 -2.35 7.34
N THR A 229 -1.94 -2.09 6.37
CA THR A 229 -1.56 -0.76 5.90
C THR A 229 -1.78 -0.67 4.39
N PRO A 230 -2.20 0.48 3.85
CA PRO A 230 -2.28 0.64 2.41
C PRO A 230 -0.90 0.66 1.77
N ASP A 231 -0.87 0.34 0.48
CA ASP A 231 0.32 0.51 -0.34
C ASP A 231 0.83 1.95 -0.27
N LEU A 232 2.15 2.11 -0.37
CA LEU A 232 2.87 3.39 -0.31
C LEU A 232 2.71 4.15 1.01
N LEU A 233 2.21 3.55 2.09
CA LEU A 233 2.20 4.20 3.41
C LEU A 233 3.63 4.57 3.84
N ARG A 234 4.57 3.63 3.75
CA ARG A 234 5.94 3.76 4.28
C ARG A 234 6.68 5.03 3.84
N PRO A 235 6.78 5.36 2.53
CA PRO A 235 7.44 6.60 2.10
C PRO A 235 6.70 7.88 2.53
N HIS A 236 5.42 7.80 2.89
CA HIS A 236 4.59 8.96 3.23
C HIS A 236 4.26 9.07 4.73
N LYS A 237 4.78 8.18 5.59
CA LYS A 237 4.44 8.14 7.02
C LYS A 237 4.64 9.49 7.72
N GLN A 238 5.82 10.07 7.56
CA GLN A 238 6.17 11.33 8.21
C GLN A 238 5.30 12.50 7.72
N LEU A 239 5.10 12.59 6.40
CA LEU A 239 4.20 13.57 5.78
C LEU A 239 2.76 13.42 6.28
N LEU A 240 2.28 12.19 6.41
CA LEU A 240 0.96 11.85 6.91
C LEU A 240 0.77 12.24 8.38
N ALA A 241 1.77 11.97 9.23
CA ALA A 241 1.76 12.39 10.63
C ALA A 241 1.66 13.91 10.76
N LEU A 242 2.49 14.65 10.01
CA LEU A 242 2.48 16.11 9.98
C LEU A 242 1.15 16.66 9.48
N HIS A 243 0.54 16.06 8.45
CA HIS A 243 -0.76 16.48 7.93
C HIS A 243 -1.86 16.37 8.99
N VAL A 244 -1.95 15.23 9.68
CA VAL A 244 -2.94 15.02 10.75
C VAL A 244 -2.67 15.96 11.94
N ALA A 245 -1.41 16.10 12.37
CA ALA A 245 -1.05 16.99 13.48
C ALA A 245 -1.37 18.46 13.15
N LYS A 246 -1.06 18.92 11.93
CA LYS A 246 -1.43 20.25 11.42
C LYS A 246 -2.95 20.44 11.41
N PHE A 247 -3.71 19.44 10.97
CA PHE A 247 -5.17 19.51 10.95
C PHE A 247 -5.73 19.67 12.38
N ILE A 248 -5.27 18.85 13.32
CA ILE A 248 -5.69 18.90 14.72
C ILE A 248 -5.34 20.25 15.37
N THR A 249 -4.09 20.69 15.25
CA THR A 249 -3.64 21.99 15.82
C THR A 249 -4.37 23.19 15.21
N GLY A 250 -4.72 23.11 13.92
CA GLY A 250 -5.57 24.08 13.23
C GLY A 250 -6.98 24.14 13.83
N MET A 251 -7.61 22.99 14.09
CA MET A 251 -8.92 22.92 14.75
C MET A 251 -8.89 23.47 16.18
N GLU A 252 -7.80 23.24 16.91
CA GLU A 252 -7.60 23.75 18.27
C GLU A 252 -7.26 25.25 18.33
N LYS A 253 -7.13 25.92 17.17
CA LYS A 253 -6.75 27.34 17.06
C LYS A 253 -5.40 27.68 17.69
N ARG A 254 -4.47 26.71 17.75
CA ARG A 254 -3.09 26.91 18.24
C ARG A 254 -2.20 27.53 17.15
N GLY A 255 -2.36 28.84 16.93
CA GLY A 255 -1.76 29.55 15.78
C GLY A 255 -0.24 29.39 15.59
N ARG A 256 0.56 29.44 16.67
CA ARG A 256 2.02 29.28 16.58
C ARG A 256 2.44 27.84 16.21
N GLY A 257 1.79 26.84 16.81
CA GLY A 257 2.04 25.42 16.51
C GLY A 257 1.67 25.08 15.07
N PHE A 258 0.52 25.56 14.61
CA PHE A 258 0.06 25.37 13.23
C PHE A 258 1.05 25.91 12.19
N ALA A 259 1.60 27.12 12.40
CA ALA A 259 2.54 27.73 11.47
C ALA A 259 3.85 26.92 11.36
N SER A 260 4.35 26.39 12.49
CA SER A 260 5.53 25.54 12.53
C SER A 260 5.29 24.21 11.80
N LEU A 261 4.20 23.50 12.14
CA LEU A 261 3.83 22.24 11.50
C LEU A 261 3.55 22.40 10.00
N ASN A 262 2.99 23.54 9.58
CA ASN A 262 2.77 23.82 8.17
C ASN A 262 4.08 23.99 7.39
N ARG A 263 5.12 24.59 8.00
CA ARG A 263 6.45 24.68 7.36
C ARG A 263 7.04 23.28 7.21
N LEU A 264 7.08 22.50 8.30
CA LEU A 264 7.58 21.13 8.28
C LEU A 264 6.84 20.24 7.27
N TYR A 265 5.51 20.35 7.20
CA TYR A 265 4.70 19.65 6.22
C TYR A 265 5.09 20.00 4.77
N ASN A 266 5.28 21.27 4.46
CA ASN A 266 5.65 21.71 3.11
C ASN A 266 7.09 21.30 2.75
N ASP A 267 8.01 21.35 3.71
CA ASP A 267 9.40 20.92 3.52
C ASP A 267 9.47 19.42 3.23
N GLU A 268 8.74 18.59 4.01
CA GLU A 268 8.65 17.15 3.80
C GLU A 268 7.95 16.80 2.48
N LYS A 269 6.84 17.49 2.15
CA LYS A 269 6.14 17.31 0.87
C LYS A 269 7.10 17.60 -0.28
N ARG A 270 7.87 18.68 -0.19
CA ARG A 270 8.88 19.04 -1.19
C ARG A 270 9.97 17.99 -1.32
N ALA A 271 10.47 17.45 -0.20
CA ALA A 271 11.47 16.39 -0.21
C ALA A 271 10.96 15.14 -0.96
N ILE A 272 9.74 14.69 -0.66
CA ILE A 272 9.12 13.55 -1.36
C ILE A 272 8.96 13.82 -2.86
N MET A 273 8.49 15.02 -3.23
CA MET A 273 8.36 15.40 -4.65
C MET A 273 9.71 15.46 -5.38
N LEU A 274 10.77 15.92 -4.72
CA LEU A 274 12.12 15.94 -5.29
C LEU A 274 12.67 14.53 -5.48
N ILE A 275 12.44 13.63 -4.52
CA ILE A 275 12.83 12.22 -4.65
C ILE A 275 12.10 11.59 -5.85
N ALA A 276 10.79 11.83 -5.97
CA ALA A 276 10.01 11.34 -7.10
C ALA A 276 10.53 11.90 -8.44
N ALA A 277 10.71 13.23 -8.55
CA ALA A 277 11.22 13.85 -9.78
C ALA A 277 12.61 13.33 -10.19
N ASN A 278 13.48 13.04 -9.20
CA ASN A 278 14.82 12.52 -9.47
C ASN A 278 14.86 11.00 -9.70
N ALA A 279 13.77 10.26 -9.46
CA ALA A 279 13.76 8.80 -9.53
C ALA A 279 13.99 8.28 -10.96
N GLU A 280 13.51 9.01 -11.97
CA GLU A 280 13.91 8.81 -13.35
C GLU A 280 14.74 10.02 -13.76
N GLY A 281 16.05 9.85 -13.99
CA GLY A 281 16.96 10.92 -14.45
C GLY A 281 16.57 11.56 -15.81
N ARG A 282 15.40 11.20 -16.35
CA ARG A 282 14.75 11.78 -17.53
C ARG A 282 13.80 12.92 -17.18
N ALA A 283 13.23 12.94 -15.98
CA ALA A 283 12.22 13.92 -15.57
C ALA A 283 12.84 15.08 -14.76
N GLY A 284 13.62 15.91 -15.44
CA GLY A 284 13.73 17.35 -15.17
C GLY A 284 14.11 17.83 -13.77
N GLN A 285 15.38 17.66 -13.35
CA GLN A 285 16.14 18.60 -12.51
C GLN A 285 17.68 18.44 -12.69
N HIS A 286 18.17 18.34 -13.93
CA HIS A 286 19.62 18.27 -14.20
C HIS A 286 20.14 19.48 -14.97
N TRP A 287 21.39 19.88 -14.66
CA TRP A 287 22.12 20.99 -15.30
C TRP A 287 22.44 20.71 -16.77
N ALA A 288 22.50 19.43 -17.17
CA ALA A 288 22.58 19.01 -18.56
C ALA A 288 21.22 18.44 -18.97
N ALA A 289 20.42 19.24 -19.67
CA ALA A 289 19.33 18.73 -20.49
C ALA A 289 19.98 18.02 -21.69
N ASP A 290 20.30 16.75 -21.50
CA ASP A 290 20.79 15.81 -22.51
C ASP A 290 20.33 14.41 -22.08
N THR A 291 19.02 14.18 -22.14
CA THR A 291 18.46 12.84 -21.98
C THR A 291 18.76 12.03 -23.24
N ARG A 292 18.70 10.70 -23.19
CA ARG A 292 19.15 9.76 -24.25
C ARG A 292 18.50 9.96 -25.65
N ASP A 293 17.57 10.90 -25.79
CA ASP A 293 16.91 11.31 -27.03
C ASP A 293 17.44 12.65 -27.59
N ASN A 294 18.40 13.30 -26.93
CA ASN A 294 19.00 14.54 -27.41
C ASN A 294 20.00 14.25 -28.54
N SER A 295 19.41 13.94 -29.69
CA SER A 295 19.75 14.12 -31.10
C SER A 295 21.18 14.00 -31.66
N ASP A 296 22.26 13.99 -30.90
CA ASP A 296 23.61 14.08 -31.49
C ASP A 296 24.31 12.74 -31.76
N TYR A 297 23.65 11.61 -31.49
CA TYR A 297 24.18 10.27 -31.79
C TYR A 297 23.60 9.60 -33.06
N TRP A 298 22.78 10.30 -33.86
CA TRP A 298 22.17 9.71 -35.07
C TRP A 298 22.71 10.20 -36.41
N PHE A 299 23.73 11.07 -36.45
CA PHE A 299 24.45 11.37 -37.69
C PHE A 299 25.95 11.59 -37.45
N GLY A 300 26.78 10.62 -37.86
CA GLY A 300 28.20 10.87 -38.13
C GLY A 300 29.19 9.76 -37.75
N THR A 301 29.15 8.63 -38.45
CA THR A 301 30.23 8.06 -39.33
C THR A 301 29.94 6.60 -39.62
#